data_AF-A0A2R4XPE5-F1
#
_entry.id   AF-A0A2R4XPE5-F1
#
_cell.length_a   1.000
_cell.length_b   1.000
_cell.length_c   1.000
_cell.angle_alpha   90.00
_cell.angle_beta   90.00
_cell.angle_gamma   90.00
#
_symmetry.space_group_name_H-M   'P 1'
#
loop_
_entity.id
_entity.type
_entity.pdbx_description
1 polymer ?
#
loop_
_entity_poly.entity_id
_entity_poly.type
_entity_poly.pdbx_seq_one_letter_code
_entity_poly.pdbx_strand_id
1 'polypeptide(L)' 'MTEYLVIVALVAVAAIAVYQSFGQVIRAQVAGLAKELSGESATQAVDAARTASGDAIKQKRLKSLKSYGNQEQ' A
#
# COMPACT_ATOMS: atom_id res chain seq x y z
N MET A 1 -12.95 -27.94 35.24
CA MET A 1 -12.64 -26.61 35.84
C MET A 1 -11.38 -26.01 35.23
N THR A 2 -10.31 -26.80 35.13
CA THR A 2 -9.03 -26.42 34.50
C THR A 2 -9.10 -26.27 32.99
N GLU A 3 -9.97 -26.99 32.27
CA GLU A 3 -10.10 -26.81 30.80
C GLU A 3 -10.57 -25.40 30.41
N TYR A 4 -11.47 -24.79 31.19
CA TYR A 4 -11.91 -23.42 30.98
C TYR A 4 -10.77 -22.42 31.12
N LEU A 5 -9.84 -22.69 32.05
CA LEU A 5 -8.67 -21.86 32.31
C LEU A 5 -7.70 -21.88 31.12
N VAL A 6 -7.54 -23.04 30.49
CA VAL A 6 -6.75 -23.19 29.26
C VAL A 6 -7.38 -22.43 28.10
N ILE A 7 -8.71 -22.52 27.91
CA ILE A 7 -9.42 -21.79 26.85
C ILE A 7 -9.28 -20.28 27.04
N VAL A 8 -9.44 -19.76 28.27
CA VAL A 8 -9.28 -18.34 28.58
C VAL A 8 -7.86 -17.86 28.28
N ALA A 9 -6.83 -18.66 28.63
CA ALA A 9 -5.44 -18.33 28.31
C ALA A 9 -5.19 -18.22 26.80
N LEU A 10 -5.77 -19.11 26.00
CA LEU A 10 -5.65 -19.07 24.53
C LEU A 10 -6.33 -17.83 23.92
N VAL A 11 -7.53 -17.49 24.40
CA VAL A 11 -8.26 -16.29 23.95
C VAL A 11 -7.50 -15.02 24.32
N ALA A 12 -6.89 -14.95 25.51
CA ALA A 12 -6.10 -13.80 25.94
C ALA A 12 -4.88 -13.55 25.03
N VAL A 13 -4.18 -14.60 24.63
CA VAL A 13 -3.05 -14.49 23.68
C VAL A 13 -3.52 -14.05 22.30
N ALA A 14 -4.64 -14.61 21.81
CA ALA A 14 -5.22 -14.21 20.53
C ALA A 14 -5.67 -12.73 20.54
N ALA A 15 -6.24 -12.25 21.65
CA ALA A 15 -6.69 -10.88 21.80
C ALA A 15 -5.53 -9.87 21.65
N ILE A 16 -4.34 -10.18 22.17
CA ILE A 16 -3.16 -9.30 22.03
C ILE A 16 -2.81 -9.07 20.55
N ALA A 17 -2.87 -10.12 19.72
CA ALA A 17 -2.62 -10.02 18.28
C ALA A 17 -3.71 -9.21 17.57
N VAL A 18 -4.97 -9.42 17.94
CA VAL A 18 -6.12 -8.69 17.38
C VAL A 18 -6.03 -7.21 17.72
N TYR A 19 -5.71 -6.83 18.97
CA TYR A 19 -5.59 -5.42 19.35
C TYR A 19 -4.46 -4.69 18.61
N GLN A 20 -3.32 -5.35 18.38
CA GLN A 20 -2.23 -4.79 17.58
C GLN A 20 -2.65 -4.60 16.12
N SER A 21 -3.23 -5.64 15.51
CA SER A 21 -3.63 -5.62 14.09
C SER A 21 -4.79 -4.65 13.83
N PHE A 22 -5.79 -4.64 14.71
CA PHE A 22 -6.93 -3.72 14.64
C PHE A 22 -6.50 -2.26 14.84
N GLY A 23 -5.55 -2.00 15.75
CA GLY A 23 -4.97 -0.66 15.92
C GLY A 23 -4.24 -0.16 14.68
N GLN A 24 -3.51 -1.04 13.98
CA GLN A 24 -2.88 -0.72 12.70
C GLN A 24 -3.91 -0.43 11.60
N VAL A 25 -4.99 -1.22 11.51
CA VAL A 25 -6.07 -1.03 10.53
C VAL A 25 -6.81 0.28 10.75
N ILE A 26 -7.20 0.60 11.99
CA ILE A 26 -7.86 1.87 12.32
C ILE A 26 -6.92 3.03 11.99
N ARG A 27 -5.64 2.96 12.39
CA ARG A 27 -4.68 4.04 12.10
C ARG A 27 -4.48 4.24 10.60
N ALA A 28 -4.44 3.18 9.80
CA ALA A 28 -4.32 3.26 8.35
C ALA A 28 -5.57 3.90 7.72
N GLN A 29 -6.77 3.52 8.18
CA GLN A 29 -8.02 4.13 7.71
C GLN A 29 -8.14 5.60 8.13
N VAL A 30 -7.80 5.92 9.37
CA VAL A 30 -7.77 7.30 9.88
C VAL A 30 -6.70 8.12 9.16
N ALA A 31 -5.55 7.55 8.80
CA ALA A 31 -4.54 8.26 8.00
C ALA A 31 -5.03 8.53 6.57
N GLY A 32 -5.75 7.60 5.94
CA GLY A 32 -6.40 7.81 4.65
C GLY A 32 -7.47 8.90 4.71
N LEU A 33 -8.36 8.80 5.69
CA LEU A 33 -9.41 9.80 5.94
C LEU A 33 -8.82 11.16 6.35
N ALA A 34 -7.76 11.20 7.14
CA ALA A 34 -7.09 12.43 7.56
C ALA A 34 -6.35 13.08 6.39
N LYS A 35 -5.75 12.30 5.48
CA LYS A 35 -5.22 12.84 4.22
C LYS A 35 -6.33 13.46 3.37
N GLU A 36 -7.43 12.76 3.22
CA GLU A 36 -8.59 13.23 2.45
C GLU A 36 -9.26 14.46 3.09
N LEU A 37 -9.37 14.48 4.43
CA LEU A 37 -9.91 15.60 5.22
C LEU A 37 -8.97 16.80 5.30
N SER A 38 -7.65 16.58 5.37
CA SER A 38 -6.64 17.65 5.36
C SER A 38 -6.54 18.36 4.01
N GLY A 39 -7.26 17.89 2.99
CA GLY A 39 -7.21 18.44 1.65
C GLY A 39 -5.86 18.23 0.97
N GLU A 40 -4.97 17.39 1.53
CA GLU A 40 -3.74 16.91 0.88
C GLU A 40 -4.18 16.09 -0.33
N SER A 41 -4.39 16.83 -1.42
CA SER A 41 -5.20 16.39 -2.51
C SER A 41 -4.56 15.15 -3.10
N ALA A 42 -5.37 14.10 -3.30
CA ALA A 42 -4.99 12.98 -4.15
C ALA A 42 -4.39 13.46 -5.47
N THR A 43 -4.69 14.68 -5.92
CA THR A 43 -4.01 15.45 -6.98
C THR A 43 -2.48 15.37 -6.94
N GLN A 44 -1.79 15.56 -5.82
CA GLN A 44 -0.31 15.46 -5.79
C GLN A 44 0.17 14.03 -6.07
N ALA A 45 -0.51 13.04 -5.48
CA ALA A 45 -0.22 11.63 -5.75
C ALA A 45 -0.62 11.20 -7.18
N VAL A 46 -1.71 11.76 -7.70
CA VAL A 46 -2.26 11.53 -9.04
C VAL A 46 -1.37 12.19 -10.10
N ASP A 47 -0.85 13.40 -9.86
CA ASP A 47 0.07 14.08 -10.77
C ASP A 47 1.46 13.44 -10.74
N ALA A 48 1.92 12.98 -9.57
CA ALA A 48 3.11 12.14 -9.47
C ALA A 48 2.93 10.82 -10.24
N ALA A 49 1.77 10.16 -10.11
CA ALA A 49 1.44 8.95 -10.85
C ALA A 49 1.30 9.21 -12.36
N ARG A 50 0.73 10.35 -12.76
CA ARG A 50 0.59 10.76 -14.17
C ARG A 50 1.95 11.06 -14.80
N THR A 51 2.86 11.69 -14.05
CA THR A 51 4.25 11.92 -14.48
C THR A 51 5.00 10.61 -14.63
N ALA A 52 4.95 9.73 -13.62
CA ALA A 52 5.59 8.42 -13.66
C ALA A 52 5.05 7.54 -14.80
N SER A 53 3.74 7.58 -15.06
CA SER A 53 3.11 6.89 -16.18
C SER A 53 3.58 7.44 -17.53
N GLY A 54 3.65 8.77 -17.68
CA GLY A 54 4.19 9.42 -18.87
C GLY A 54 5.63 9.03 -19.15
N ASP A 55 6.48 8.97 -18.12
CA ASP A 55 7.87 8.56 -18.25
C ASP A 55 8.01 7.07 -18.54
N ALA A 56 7.19 6.22 -17.93
CA ALA A 56 7.13 4.79 -18.25
C ALA A 56 6.71 4.56 -19.72
N ILE A 57 5.76 5.32 -20.25
CA ILE A 57 5.34 5.25 -21.66
C ILE A 57 6.48 5.73 -22.58
N LYS A 58 7.19 6.81 -22.23
CA LYS A 58 8.38 7.27 -22.98
C LYS A 58 9.48 6.21 -22.97
N GLN A 59 9.80 5.65 -21.81
CA GLN A 59 10.77 4.57 -21.68
C GLN A 59 10.34 3.31 -22.42
N LYS A 60 9.05 2.97 -22.42
CA LYS A 60 8.49 1.86 -23.21
C LYS A 60 8.64 2.10 -24.71
N ARG A 61 8.50 3.35 -25.19
CA ARG A 61 8.79 3.70 -26.59
C ARG A 61 10.28 3.58 -26.91
N LEU A 62 11.15 4.09 -26.02
CA LEU A 62 12.61 4.01 -26.17
C LEU A 62 13.13 2.56 -26.11
N LYS A 63 12.53 1.69 -25.30
CA LYS A 63 12.88 0.28 -25.15
C LYS A 63 12.05 -0.67 -26.02
N SER A 64 11.10 -0.15 -26.81
CA SER A 64 10.40 -0.97 -27.79
C SER A 64 11.38 -1.38 -28.89
N LEU A 65 11.14 -2.55 -29.46
CA LEU A 65 11.99 -3.28 -30.44
C LEU A 65 12.66 -2.45 -31.54
N LYS A 66 12.17 -1.23 -31.82
CA LYS A 66 12.79 -0.26 -32.75
C LYS A 66 14.18 0.21 -32.31
N SER A 67 14.50 0.21 -31.01
CA SER A 67 15.84 0.62 -30.52
C SER A 67 16.88 -0.50 -30.57
N TYR A 68 16.47 -1.77 -30.69
CA TYR A 68 17.39 -2.90 -30.78
C TYR A 68 17.71 -3.30 -32.23
N GLY A 69 16.85 -2.96 -33.20
CA GLY A 69 17.12 -3.19 -34.63
C GLY A 69 17.93 -2.10 -35.34
N ASN A 70 18.28 -1.01 -34.65
CA ASN A 70 19.00 0.14 -35.21
C ASN A 70 20.43 0.30 -34.67
N GLN A 71 20.95 -0.70 -33.94
CA GLN A 71 22.32 -0.71 -33.40
C GLN A 71 23.27 -1.70 -34.12
N GLU A 72 22.87 -2.24 -35.27
CA GLU A 72 23.71 -3.11 -36.11
C GLU A 72 24.14 -2.44 -37.44
N GLN A 73 24.71 -1.24 -37.36
CA GLN A 73 25.61 -0.73 -38.41
C GLN A 73 26.92 -0.25 -37.81
#